data_AF-A0A2M8ITC7-F1
#
_entry.id   AF-A0A2M8ITC7-F1
#
_cell.length_a   1.000
_cell.length_b   1.000
_cell.length_c   1.000
_cell.angle_alpha   90.00
_cell.angle_beta   90.00
_cell.angle_gamma   90.00
#
_symmetry.space_group_name_H-M   'P 1'
#
loop_
_entity.id
_entity.type
_entity.pdbx_description
1 polymer ?
#
loop_
_entity_poly.entity_id
_entity_poly.type
_entity_poly.pdbx_seq_one_letter_code
_entity_poly.pdbx_strand_id
1 'polypeptide(L)'
;MFTPDTLAGRRTRLMNRLYARFSRRHRTARGFVSQPEPRTIGSFARGRQLIAGNILFAGFLVESPDTGLWEVAAPNAAFDAERHGFGWLDDLAAVGDGAARAKAQQWLWGWIAQYGNGQGPGWTPELTGRRVIRWINHALFLLRGQDRDASTAFFAALGSQTWFLAKRWPAALPGLPRFEALTGLIYAGLSLEGQEELADPAIRALARECNLQIDAQGGLPTRNPEELLEVFTLLTWAAAALHDAGRGTPPAHTAAIERIAPTLRALRHADGGLARFHG
;
A
#
# COMPACT_ATOMS: atom_id res chain seq x y z
N MET A 1 19.34 3.27 14.10
CA MET A 1 19.52 2.48 15.35
C MET A 1 19.12 1.04 15.03
N PHE A 2 20.07 0.09 15.04
CA PHE A 2 19.76 -1.32 14.79
C PHE A 2 18.97 -1.85 16.00
N THR A 3 17.66 -2.03 15.85
CA THR A 3 16.88 -2.77 16.84
C THR A 3 17.39 -4.21 16.84
N PRO A 4 17.89 -4.75 17.97
CA PRO A 4 18.35 -6.13 18.00
C PRO A 4 17.21 -7.03 17.56
N ASP A 5 17.55 -7.98 16.68
CA ASP A 5 16.59 -8.82 15.99
C ASP A 5 15.90 -9.78 16.97
N THR A 6 14.83 -9.30 17.61
CA THR A 6 14.15 -10.02 18.69
C THR A 6 13.59 -11.35 18.19
N LEU A 7 13.53 -12.35 19.06
CA LEU A 7 12.91 -13.65 18.75
C LEU A 7 11.47 -13.49 18.23
N ALA A 8 10.74 -12.50 18.76
CA ALA A 8 9.41 -12.12 18.29
C ALA A 8 9.43 -11.60 16.84
N GLY A 9 10.37 -10.71 16.49
CA GLY A 9 10.55 -10.21 15.12
C GLY A 9 10.89 -11.32 14.13
N ARG A 10 11.79 -12.24 14.50
CA ARG A 10 12.13 -13.44 13.70
C ARG A 10 10.92 -14.33 13.47
N ARG A 11 10.13 -14.59 14.51
CA ARG A 11 8.89 -15.39 14.42
C ARG A 11 7.88 -14.73 13.49
N THR A 12 7.68 -13.42 13.59
CA THR A 12 6.77 -12.67 12.70
C THR A 12 7.20 -12.78 11.24
N ARG A 13 8.49 -12.62 10.93
CA ARG A 13 9.00 -12.76 9.55
C ARG A 13 8.85 -14.18 9.02
N LEU A 14 9.10 -15.19 9.85
CA LEU A 14 8.89 -16.59 9.48
C LEU A 14 7.40 -16.87 9.16
N MET A 15 6.50 -16.41 10.02
CA MET A 15 5.06 -16.57 9.81
C MET A 15 4.58 -15.81 8.57
N ASN A 16 5.10 -14.61 8.32
CA ASN A 16 4.79 -13.88 7.08
C ASN A 16 5.20 -14.70 5.85
N ARG A 17 6.41 -15.26 5.81
CA ARG A 17 6.87 -16.13 4.72
C ARG A 17 6.01 -17.38 4.56
N LEU A 18 5.59 -18.00 5.66
CA LEU A 18 4.74 -19.18 5.64
C LEU A 18 3.36 -18.87 5.02
N TYR A 19 2.69 -17.84 5.52
CA TYR A 19 1.38 -17.44 5.02
C TYR A 19 1.46 -16.88 3.60
N ALA A 20 2.53 -16.18 3.23
CA ALA A 20 2.77 -15.78 1.86
C ALA A 20 2.76 -17.01 0.92
N ARG A 21 3.51 -18.06 1.27
CA ARG A 21 3.51 -19.31 0.50
C ARG A 21 2.15 -20.00 0.45
N PHE A 22 1.36 -19.95 1.52
CA PHE A 22 0.01 -20.51 1.52
C PHE A 22 -0.97 -19.72 0.67
N SER A 23 -0.77 -18.40 0.55
CA SER A 23 -1.65 -17.53 -0.25
C SER A 23 -1.75 -17.95 -1.72
N ARG A 24 -0.73 -18.65 -2.27
CA ARG A 24 -0.73 -19.17 -3.64
C ARG A 24 -1.91 -20.08 -3.95
N ARG A 25 -2.51 -20.70 -2.93
CA ARG A 25 -3.69 -21.58 -3.04
C ARG A 25 -5.02 -20.82 -2.96
N HIS A 26 -4.99 -19.53 -2.61
CA HIS A 26 -6.16 -18.69 -2.38
C HIS A 26 -6.23 -17.58 -3.44
N ARG A 27 -6.47 -17.98 -4.70
CA ARG A 27 -6.61 -17.09 -5.87
C ARG A 27 -8.10 -16.87 -6.17
N THR A 28 -8.79 -16.25 -5.23
CA THR A 28 -10.26 -16.24 -5.17
C THR A 28 -10.90 -15.05 -5.89
N ALA A 29 -10.19 -13.93 -6.04
CA ALA A 29 -10.71 -12.76 -6.76
C ALA A 29 -10.81 -13.06 -8.26
N ARG A 30 -11.95 -12.71 -8.87
CA ARG A 30 -12.25 -12.94 -10.30
C ARG A 30 -12.49 -11.66 -11.09
N GLY A 31 -12.75 -10.56 -10.40
CA GLY A 31 -13.07 -9.28 -11.00
C GLY A 31 -13.27 -8.20 -9.94
N PHE A 32 -13.71 -7.03 -10.39
CA PHE A 32 -14.10 -5.91 -9.54
C PHE A 32 -15.63 -5.82 -9.43
N VAL A 33 -16.15 -5.61 -8.22
CA VAL A 33 -17.55 -5.20 -7.99
C VAL A 33 -17.70 -3.68 -7.99
N SER A 34 -16.62 -2.97 -7.63
CA SER A 34 -16.53 -1.52 -7.69
C SER A 34 -15.09 -1.14 -8.01
N GLN A 35 -14.90 0.01 -8.66
CA GLN A 35 -13.59 0.60 -8.90
C GLN A 35 -13.56 1.97 -8.22
N PRO A 36 -12.92 2.10 -7.04
CA PRO A 36 -12.75 3.39 -6.43
C PRO A 36 -11.88 4.25 -7.35
N GLU A 37 -12.28 5.49 -7.56
CA GLU A 37 -11.47 6.46 -8.31
C GLU A 37 -10.07 6.55 -7.69
N PRO A 38 -8.98 6.57 -8.50
CA PRO A 38 -7.64 6.69 -7.97
C PRO A 38 -7.51 7.96 -7.13
N ARG A 39 -7.35 7.81 -5.81
CA ARG A 39 -7.23 8.94 -4.86
C ARG A 39 -5.79 9.42 -4.68
N THR A 40 -4.88 8.86 -5.45
CA THR A 40 -3.45 8.97 -5.25
C THR A 40 -2.88 9.89 -6.32
N ILE A 41 -2.15 10.91 -5.89
CA ILE A 41 -1.56 11.88 -6.81
C ILE A 41 -0.08 11.54 -6.92
N GLY A 42 0.32 11.03 -8.07
CA GLY A 42 1.73 10.81 -8.40
C GLY A 42 2.42 12.09 -8.87
N SER A 43 3.75 12.06 -8.89
CA SER A 43 4.57 13.12 -9.45
C SER A 43 4.90 12.83 -10.91
N PHE A 44 4.45 13.71 -11.81
CA PHE A 44 4.79 13.65 -13.23
C PHE A 44 6.32 13.63 -13.46
N ALA A 45 7.06 14.44 -12.71
CA ALA A 45 8.51 14.51 -12.81
C ALA A 45 9.18 13.18 -12.41
N ARG A 46 8.75 12.56 -11.30
CA ARG A 46 9.24 11.24 -10.89
C ARG A 46 8.88 10.17 -11.92
N GLY A 47 7.67 10.22 -12.48
CA GLY A 47 7.24 9.29 -13.53
C GLY A 47 8.13 9.36 -14.78
N ARG A 48 8.51 10.57 -15.21
CA ARG A 48 9.45 10.75 -16.32
C ARG A 48 10.85 10.18 -16.02
N GLN A 49 11.32 10.31 -14.78
CA GLN A 49 12.58 9.70 -14.34
C GLN A 49 12.52 8.17 -14.40
N LEU A 50 11.43 7.57 -13.89
CA LEU A 50 11.23 6.11 -13.94
C LEU A 50 11.16 5.58 -15.39
N ILE A 51 10.53 6.32 -16.30
CA ILE A 51 10.50 5.97 -17.73
C ILE A 51 11.92 5.96 -18.32
N ALA A 52 12.74 6.95 -17.95
CA ALA A 52 14.13 7.06 -18.38
C ALA A 52 15.08 6.04 -17.72
N GLY A 53 14.59 5.20 -16.79
CA GLY A 53 15.39 4.21 -16.08
C GLY A 53 16.05 4.73 -14.80
N ASN A 54 15.72 5.94 -14.36
CA ASN A 54 16.26 6.53 -13.13
C ASN A 54 15.35 6.19 -11.94
N ILE A 55 15.75 5.20 -11.14
CA ILE A 55 14.99 4.67 -10.02
C ILE A 55 15.52 5.29 -8.73
N LEU A 56 14.85 6.34 -8.24
CA LEU A 56 15.16 6.98 -6.97
C LEU A 56 14.17 6.51 -5.88
N PHE A 57 14.59 5.55 -5.07
CA PHE A 57 13.80 5.06 -3.93
C PHE A 57 14.62 5.15 -2.63
N ALA A 58 13.96 5.57 -1.54
CA ALA A 58 14.52 5.72 -0.21
C ALA A 58 15.85 6.53 -0.18
N GLY A 59 15.98 7.49 -1.10
CA GLY A 59 17.19 8.31 -1.27
C GLY A 59 18.32 7.66 -2.08
N PHE A 60 18.15 6.43 -2.59
CA PHE A 60 19.13 5.74 -3.43
C PHE A 60 18.71 5.81 -4.90
N LEU A 61 19.60 6.34 -5.73
CA LEU A 61 19.44 6.36 -7.18
C LEU A 61 20.10 5.12 -7.79
N VAL A 62 19.33 4.38 -8.59
CA VAL A 62 19.83 3.32 -9.47
C VAL A 62 19.46 3.67 -10.90
N GLU A 63 20.44 3.62 -11.79
CA GLU A 63 20.24 3.74 -13.23
C GLU A 63 20.04 2.35 -13.85
N SER A 64 18.90 2.16 -14.50
CA SER A 64 18.46 0.88 -15.06
C SER A 64 17.69 1.15 -16.37
N PRO A 65 18.37 1.63 -17.42
CA PRO A 65 17.71 1.95 -18.70
C PRO A 65 17.10 0.70 -19.35
N ASP A 66 17.84 -0.41 -19.31
CA ASP A 66 17.50 -1.64 -20.05
C ASP A 66 17.01 -2.79 -19.16
N THR A 67 17.35 -2.79 -17.87
CA THR A 67 16.96 -3.85 -16.92
C THR A 67 15.62 -3.56 -16.23
N GLY A 68 14.87 -4.62 -15.90
CA GLY A 68 13.61 -4.52 -15.16
C GLY A 68 13.82 -4.15 -13.69
N LEU A 69 12.82 -3.53 -13.04
CA LEU A 69 12.90 -3.09 -11.63
C LEU A 69 13.32 -4.21 -10.66
N TRP A 70 12.97 -5.46 -10.95
CA TRP A 70 13.22 -6.61 -10.07
C TRP A 70 14.53 -7.35 -10.38
N GLU A 71 15.20 -6.99 -11.47
CA GLU A 71 16.54 -7.47 -11.82
C GLU A 71 17.62 -6.65 -11.09
N VAL A 72 17.28 -5.42 -10.71
CA VAL A 72 18.15 -4.55 -9.91
C VAL A 72 18.34 -5.12 -8.50
N ALA A 73 19.61 -5.25 -8.09
CA ALA A 73 19.96 -5.54 -6.71
C ALA A 73 19.62 -4.35 -5.81
N ALA A 74 18.78 -4.56 -4.80
CA ALA A 74 18.41 -3.49 -3.88
C ALA A 74 19.62 -3.10 -3.00
N PRO A 75 20.01 -1.81 -2.93
CA PRO A 75 21.16 -1.37 -2.14
C PRO A 75 20.93 -1.54 -0.62
N ASN A 76 19.68 -1.45 -0.17
CA ASN A 76 19.30 -1.68 1.22
C ASN A 76 17.83 -2.12 1.35
N ALA A 77 17.40 -2.40 2.58
CA ALA A 77 16.04 -2.82 2.88
C ALA A 77 14.97 -1.73 2.66
N ALA A 78 15.32 -0.45 2.78
CA ALA A 78 14.38 0.65 2.59
C ALA A 78 14.02 0.84 1.11
N PHE A 79 15.01 0.75 0.22
CA PHE A 79 14.81 0.71 -1.23
C PHE A 79 13.93 -0.49 -1.61
N ASP A 80 14.24 -1.67 -1.06
CA ASP A 80 13.48 -2.89 -1.33
C ASP A 80 12.02 -2.77 -0.87
N ALA A 81 11.79 -2.19 0.31
CA ALA A 81 10.45 -1.89 0.82
C ALA A 81 9.70 -0.91 -0.08
N GLU A 82 10.31 0.19 -0.51
CA GLU A 82 9.66 1.18 -1.38
C GLU A 82 9.26 0.59 -2.73
N ARG A 83 10.15 -0.17 -3.40
CA ARG A 83 9.78 -0.81 -4.68
C ARG A 83 8.65 -1.83 -4.51
N HIS A 84 8.63 -2.58 -3.41
CA HIS A 84 7.57 -3.56 -3.10
C HIS A 84 6.26 -2.95 -2.63
N GLY A 85 6.26 -1.67 -2.22
CA GLY A 85 5.07 -0.91 -1.84
C GLY A 85 4.30 -0.32 -3.02
N PHE A 86 4.85 -0.37 -4.24
CA PHE A 86 4.20 0.10 -5.48
C PHE A 86 3.80 1.59 -5.49
N GLY A 87 4.43 2.44 -4.66
CA GLY A 87 4.19 3.89 -4.67
C GLY A 87 4.54 4.53 -6.02
N TRP A 88 5.57 4.01 -6.69
CA TRP A 88 6.00 4.41 -8.03
C TRP A 88 4.91 4.28 -9.10
N LEU A 89 3.85 3.48 -8.86
CA LEU A 89 2.76 3.33 -9.81
C LEU A 89 1.94 4.60 -9.95
N ASP A 90 1.80 5.39 -8.88
CA ASP A 90 1.16 6.70 -8.96
C ASP A 90 1.92 7.63 -9.89
N ASP A 91 3.25 7.66 -9.76
CA ASP A 91 4.13 8.50 -10.56
C ASP A 91 4.04 8.16 -12.06
N LEU A 92 4.00 6.87 -12.40
CA LEU A 92 3.79 6.42 -13.79
C LEU A 92 2.38 6.75 -14.29
N ALA A 93 1.36 6.55 -13.47
CA ALA A 93 -0.02 6.89 -13.82
C ALA A 93 -0.20 8.41 -14.03
N ALA A 94 0.52 9.25 -13.29
CA ALA A 94 0.52 10.70 -13.46
C ALA A 94 1.09 11.15 -14.81
N VAL A 95 2.02 10.38 -15.40
CA VAL A 95 2.48 10.61 -16.79
C VAL A 95 1.46 10.11 -17.80
N GLY A 96 0.88 8.92 -17.57
CA GLY A 96 -0.31 8.43 -18.27
C GLY A 96 -0.14 8.04 -19.75
N ASP A 97 1.04 8.21 -20.34
CA ASP A 97 1.31 7.89 -21.74
C ASP A 97 1.55 6.38 -21.98
N GLY A 98 1.73 6.01 -23.26
CA GLY A 98 1.98 4.63 -23.65
C GLY A 98 3.24 4.02 -23.05
N ALA A 99 4.31 4.80 -22.91
CA ALA A 99 5.59 4.34 -22.36
C ALA A 99 5.51 4.13 -20.84
N ALA A 100 4.86 5.07 -20.13
CA ALA A 100 4.59 4.94 -18.70
C ALA A 100 3.78 3.69 -18.39
N ARG A 101 2.73 3.44 -19.16
CA ARG A 101 1.89 2.24 -19.03
C ARG A 101 2.67 0.96 -19.33
N ALA A 102 3.44 0.92 -20.42
CA ALA A 102 4.25 -0.24 -20.75
C ALA A 102 5.27 -0.56 -19.65
N LYS A 103 5.92 0.46 -19.07
CA LYS A 103 6.84 0.31 -17.93
C LYS A 103 6.12 -0.22 -16.69
N ALA A 104 4.96 0.35 -16.35
CA ALA A 104 4.16 -0.10 -15.20
C ALA A 104 3.70 -1.56 -15.35
N GLN A 105 3.26 -1.95 -16.55
CA GLN A 105 2.88 -3.33 -16.88
C GLN A 105 4.10 -4.26 -16.82
N GLN A 106 5.23 -3.90 -17.43
CA GLN A 106 6.45 -4.71 -17.34
C GLN A 106 6.84 -4.98 -15.87
N TRP A 107 6.83 -3.95 -15.03
CA TRP A 107 7.18 -4.09 -13.61
C TRP A 107 6.13 -4.88 -12.83
N LEU A 108 4.82 -4.64 -13.04
CA LEU A 108 3.80 -5.40 -12.32
C LEU A 108 3.85 -6.90 -12.65
N TRP A 109 3.93 -7.26 -13.93
CA TRP A 109 3.95 -8.68 -14.32
C TRP A 109 5.27 -9.35 -13.95
N GLY A 110 6.39 -8.62 -13.97
CA GLY A 110 7.65 -9.09 -13.40
C GLY A 110 7.52 -9.42 -11.91
N TRP A 111 6.79 -8.60 -11.14
CA TRP A 111 6.52 -8.89 -9.73
C TRP A 111 5.66 -10.14 -9.55
N ILE A 112 4.60 -10.31 -10.36
CA ILE A 112 3.75 -11.51 -10.33
C ILE A 112 4.60 -12.76 -10.59
N ALA A 113 5.44 -12.73 -11.62
CA ALA A 113 6.29 -13.85 -12.01
C ALA A 113 7.26 -14.24 -10.89
N GLN A 114 7.94 -13.26 -10.28
CA GLN A 114 9.00 -13.52 -9.31
C GLN A 114 8.49 -13.76 -7.89
N TYR A 115 7.45 -13.03 -7.46
CA TYR A 115 7.02 -12.97 -6.05
C TYR A 115 5.55 -13.37 -5.84
N GLY A 116 4.74 -13.44 -6.90
CA GLY A 116 3.30 -13.72 -6.80
C GLY A 116 2.93 -15.09 -6.20
N ASN A 117 3.89 -16.02 -6.16
CA ASN A 117 3.75 -17.33 -5.49
C ASN A 117 4.07 -17.30 -3.98
N GLY A 118 4.20 -16.12 -3.37
CA GLY A 118 4.44 -16.01 -1.93
C GLY A 118 5.90 -16.19 -1.53
N GLN A 119 6.83 -15.86 -2.42
CA GLN A 119 8.26 -16.01 -2.21
C GLN A 119 8.95 -14.64 -2.19
N GLY A 120 10.16 -14.60 -1.64
CA GLY A 120 11.01 -13.40 -1.64
C GLY A 120 10.57 -12.29 -0.67
N PRO A 121 11.19 -11.11 -0.78
CA PRO A 121 10.80 -9.89 -0.06
C PRO A 121 9.41 -9.36 -0.48
N GLY A 122 8.93 -8.32 0.22
CA GLY A 122 7.66 -7.65 -0.10
C GLY A 122 6.39 -8.26 0.50
N TRP A 123 6.50 -9.41 1.17
CA TRP A 123 5.39 -10.07 1.88
C TRP A 123 5.33 -9.70 3.37
N THR A 124 5.16 -8.42 3.64
CA THR A 124 4.77 -7.91 4.96
C THR A 124 3.36 -7.31 4.89
N PRO A 125 2.60 -7.29 5.99
CA PRO A 125 1.22 -6.77 5.97
C PRO A 125 1.15 -5.34 5.43
N GLU A 126 2.05 -4.47 5.86
CA GLU A 126 2.08 -3.05 5.51
C GLU A 126 2.41 -2.84 4.01
N LEU A 127 3.45 -3.51 3.48
CA LEU A 127 3.77 -3.46 2.06
C LEU A 127 2.68 -4.07 1.19
N THR A 128 2.04 -5.14 1.65
CA THR A 128 0.94 -5.77 0.92
C THR A 128 -0.29 -4.87 0.90
N GLY A 129 -0.61 -4.20 2.01
CA GLY A 129 -1.69 -3.22 2.08
C GLY A 129 -1.49 -2.08 1.08
N ARG A 130 -0.32 -1.44 1.09
CA ARG A 130 0.05 -0.41 0.12
C ARG A 130 -0.10 -0.87 -1.33
N ARG A 131 0.46 -2.05 -1.64
CA ARG A 131 0.45 -2.61 -2.99
C ARG A 131 -0.96 -2.93 -3.48
N VAL A 132 -1.79 -3.53 -2.62
CA VAL A 132 -3.20 -3.84 -2.93
C VAL A 132 -3.98 -2.56 -3.27
N ILE A 133 -3.84 -1.49 -2.46
CA ILE A 133 -4.51 -0.20 -2.74
C ILE A 133 -4.11 0.31 -4.13
N ARG A 134 -2.80 0.32 -4.43
CA ARG A 134 -2.27 0.83 -5.71
C ARG A 134 -2.72 0.00 -6.90
N TRP A 135 -2.78 -1.32 -6.77
CA TRP A 135 -3.26 -2.19 -7.84
C TRP A 135 -4.75 -1.99 -8.14
N ILE A 136 -5.57 -1.81 -7.09
CA ILE A 136 -7.00 -1.55 -7.24
C ILE A 136 -7.22 -0.18 -7.90
N ASN A 137 -6.59 0.87 -7.37
CA ASN A 137 -6.75 2.24 -7.87
C ASN A 137 -6.30 2.37 -9.34
N HIS A 138 -5.23 1.68 -9.74
CA HIS A 138 -4.67 1.79 -11.09
C HIS A 138 -5.04 0.61 -11.99
N ALA A 139 -6.07 -0.16 -11.65
CA ALA A 139 -6.46 -1.35 -12.40
C ALA A 139 -6.75 -1.06 -13.87
N LEU A 140 -7.48 0.02 -14.18
CA LEU A 140 -7.77 0.42 -15.55
C LEU A 140 -6.51 0.79 -16.34
N PHE A 141 -5.56 1.47 -15.70
CA PHE A 141 -4.28 1.82 -16.32
C PHE A 141 -3.44 0.57 -16.62
N LEU A 142 -3.40 -0.37 -15.67
CA LEU A 142 -2.64 -1.61 -15.76
C LEU A 142 -3.24 -2.62 -16.74
N LEU A 143 -4.55 -2.82 -16.74
CA LEU A 143 -5.22 -3.84 -17.56
C LEU A 143 -5.48 -3.38 -19.01
N ARG A 144 -5.28 -2.09 -19.32
CA ARG A 144 -5.53 -1.58 -20.68
C ARG A 144 -4.60 -2.22 -21.70
N GLY A 145 -5.21 -2.98 -22.63
CA GLY A 145 -4.51 -3.68 -23.71
C GLY A 145 -3.94 -5.04 -23.32
N GLN A 146 -4.28 -5.55 -22.13
CA GLN A 146 -3.89 -6.87 -21.68
C GLN A 146 -4.89 -7.92 -22.13
N ASP A 147 -4.41 -9.14 -22.36
CA ASP A 147 -5.26 -10.27 -22.71
C ASP A 147 -5.96 -10.87 -21.47
N ARG A 148 -6.76 -11.90 -21.72
CA ARG A 148 -7.53 -12.60 -20.69
C ARG A 148 -6.63 -13.33 -19.69
N ASP A 149 -5.52 -13.89 -20.14
CA ASP A 149 -4.61 -14.67 -19.29
C ASP A 149 -3.85 -13.76 -18.34
N ALA A 150 -3.35 -12.62 -18.84
CA ALA A 150 -2.75 -11.55 -18.07
C ALA A 150 -3.73 -10.96 -17.04
N SER A 151 -4.98 -10.73 -17.43
CA SER A 151 -6.04 -10.26 -16.51
C SER A 151 -6.34 -11.30 -15.42
N THR A 152 -6.41 -12.58 -15.79
CA THR A 152 -6.62 -13.69 -14.83
C THR A 152 -5.46 -13.80 -13.85
N ALA A 153 -4.23 -13.66 -14.31
CA ALA A 153 -3.03 -13.66 -13.47
C ALA A 153 -3.02 -12.46 -12.50
N PHE A 154 -3.43 -11.29 -12.96
CA PHE A 154 -3.57 -10.09 -12.12
C PHE A 154 -4.56 -10.31 -10.98
N PHE A 155 -5.79 -10.75 -11.26
CA PHE A 155 -6.80 -11.00 -10.23
C PHE A 155 -6.43 -12.15 -9.29
N ALA A 156 -5.83 -13.22 -9.82
CA ALA A 156 -5.31 -14.31 -8.99
C ALA A 156 -4.26 -13.82 -7.98
N ALA A 157 -3.30 -13.00 -8.43
CA ALA A 157 -2.29 -12.42 -7.55
C ALA A 157 -2.90 -11.45 -6.52
N LEU A 158 -3.89 -10.66 -6.91
CA LEU A 158 -4.59 -9.74 -6.01
C LEU A 158 -5.41 -10.50 -4.94
N GLY A 159 -6.05 -11.62 -5.31
CA GLY A 159 -6.71 -12.53 -4.38
C GLY A 159 -5.75 -13.15 -3.36
N SER A 160 -4.59 -13.65 -3.82
CA SER A 160 -3.55 -14.18 -2.92
C SER A 160 -3.06 -13.14 -1.93
N GLN A 161 -2.79 -11.91 -2.40
CA GLN A 161 -2.38 -10.80 -1.53
C GLN A 161 -3.44 -10.44 -0.49
N THR A 162 -4.71 -10.38 -0.91
CA THR A 162 -5.85 -10.10 -0.04
C THR A 162 -6.00 -11.16 1.05
N TRP A 163 -5.90 -12.43 0.70
CA TRP A 163 -5.96 -13.52 1.67
C TRP A 163 -4.80 -13.46 2.68
N PHE A 164 -3.58 -13.19 2.21
CA PHE A 164 -2.42 -13.01 3.08
C PHE A 164 -2.67 -11.88 4.07
N LEU A 165 -3.15 -10.73 3.57
CA LEU A 165 -3.41 -9.54 4.36
C LEU A 165 -4.46 -9.80 5.43
N ALA A 166 -5.56 -10.48 5.08
CA ALA A 166 -6.61 -10.89 6.01
C ALA A 166 -6.08 -11.76 7.17
N LYS A 167 -5.06 -12.58 6.94
CA LYS A 167 -4.44 -13.43 7.98
C LYS A 167 -3.33 -12.74 8.78
N ARG A 168 -2.66 -11.75 8.19
CA ARG A 168 -1.41 -11.21 8.74
C ARG A 168 -1.46 -9.75 9.18
N TRP A 169 -2.51 -9.00 8.87
CA TRP A 169 -2.68 -7.63 9.40
C TRP A 169 -2.52 -7.52 10.93
N PRO A 170 -2.94 -8.49 11.79
CA PRO A 170 -2.76 -8.36 13.24
C PRO A 170 -1.29 -8.39 13.66
N ALA A 171 -0.40 -8.93 12.81
CA ALA A 171 1.02 -9.01 13.06
C ALA A 171 1.80 -7.77 12.59
N ALA A 172 1.12 -6.82 11.93
CA ALA A 172 1.70 -5.52 11.63
C ALA A 172 1.98 -4.78 12.95
N LEU A 173 3.10 -4.05 12.99
CA LEU A 173 3.41 -3.17 14.11
C LEU A 173 2.28 -2.15 14.29
N PRO A 174 1.92 -1.78 15.54
CA PRO A 174 0.98 -0.68 15.79
C PRO A 174 1.45 0.61 15.12
N GLY A 175 0.51 1.50 14.80
CA GLY A 175 0.79 2.74 14.06
C GLY A 175 0.69 2.56 12.54
N LEU A 176 1.48 3.33 11.78
CA LEU A 176 1.35 3.38 10.31
C LEU A 176 1.33 2.00 9.63
N PRO A 177 2.19 1.01 9.97
CA PRO A 177 2.18 -0.29 9.30
C PRO A 177 0.82 -1.01 9.38
N ARG A 178 0.12 -0.89 10.51
CA ARG A 178 -1.21 -1.50 10.67
C ARG A 178 -2.30 -0.71 9.99
N PHE A 179 -2.21 0.63 9.96
CA PHE A 179 -3.12 1.46 9.17
C PHE A 179 -3.01 1.14 7.68
N GLU A 180 -1.79 0.98 7.15
CA GLU A 180 -1.56 0.57 5.75
C GLU A 180 -2.18 -0.80 5.46
N ALA A 181 -1.95 -1.78 6.34
CA ALA A 181 -2.48 -3.13 6.19
C ALA A 181 -4.02 -3.16 6.23
N LEU A 182 -4.64 -2.46 7.19
CA LEU A 182 -6.10 -2.42 7.34
C LEU A 182 -6.77 -1.65 6.21
N THR A 183 -6.19 -0.54 5.76
CA THR A 183 -6.74 0.24 4.64
C THR A 183 -6.73 -0.59 3.36
N GLY A 184 -5.63 -1.31 3.08
CA GLY A 184 -5.59 -2.20 1.91
C GLY A 184 -6.59 -3.35 1.99
N LEU A 185 -6.86 -3.89 3.18
CA LEU A 185 -7.87 -4.92 3.36
C LEU A 185 -9.30 -4.39 3.17
N ILE A 186 -9.57 -3.15 3.59
CA ILE A 186 -10.85 -2.47 3.34
C ILE A 186 -11.03 -2.27 1.83
N TYR A 187 -10.04 -1.73 1.12
CA TYR A 187 -10.11 -1.57 -0.33
C TYR A 187 -10.37 -2.91 -1.03
N ALA A 188 -9.64 -3.97 -0.66
CA ALA A 188 -9.88 -5.29 -1.23
C ALA A 188 -11.32 -5.78 -0.97
N GLY A 189 -11.83 -5.64 0.25
CA GLY A 189 -13.18 -6.07 0.60
C GLY A 189 -14.29 -5.22 -0.02
N LEU A 190 -14.04 -3.96 -0.39
CA LEU A 190 -15.03 -3.12 -1.06
C LEU A 190 -15.01 -3.26 -2.59
N SER A 191 -13.87 -3.64 -3.16
CA SER A 191 -13.66 -3.59 -4.61
C SER A 191 -13.61 -4.97 -5.27
N LEU A 192 -13.18 -6.03 -4.59
CA LEU A 192 -12.97 -7.34 -5.23
C LEU A 192 -14.16 -8.28 -5.08
N GLU A 193 -14.56 -8.87 -6.20
CA GLU A 193 -15.60 -9.90 -6.23
C GLU A 193 -15.22 -11.11 -5.36
N GLY A 194 -16.12 -11.49 -4.47
CA GLY A 194 -15.97 -12.62 -3.56
C GLY A 194 -15.09 -12.36 -2.35
N GLN A 195 -14.71 -11.11 -2.07
CA GLN A 195 -13.92 -10.70 -0.90
C GLN A 195 -14.70 -9.78 0.07
N GLU A 196 -16.00 -9.59 -0.16
CA GLU A 196 -16.85 -8.60 0.51
C GLU A 196 -16.95 -8.81 2.02
N GLU A 197 -16.91 -10.06 2.47
CA GLU A 197 -16.94 -10.45 3.89
C GLU A 197 -15.73 -9.92 4.68
N LEU A 198 -14.64 -9.53 4.00
CA LEU A 198 -13.44 -8.99 4.64
C LEU A 198 -13.58 -7.53 5.06
N ALA A 199 -14.51 -6.77 4.46
CA ALA A 199 -14.65 -5.35 4.69
C ALA A 199 -15.03 -5.04 6.14
N ASP A 200 -16.10 -5.64 6.64
CA ASP A 200 -16.68 -5.35 7.96
C ASP A 200 -15.70 -5.59 9.13
N PRO A 201 -15.00 -6.74 9.21
CA PRO A 201 -13.96 -6.94 10.21
C PRO A 201 -12.82 -5.93 10.12
N ALA A 202 -12.39 -5.56 8.91
CA ALA A 202 -11.31 -4.61 8.68
C ALA A 202 -11.70 -3.18 9.10
N ILE A 203 -12.92 -2.74 8.78
CA ILE A 203 -13.48 -1.45 9.20
C ILE A 203 -13.52 -1.36 10.73
N ARG A 204 -14.02 -2.40 11.41
CA ARG A 204 -14.03 -2.45 12.88
C ARG A 204 -12.62 -2.42 13.46
N ALA A 205 -11.66 -3.10 12.83
CA ALA A 205 -10.27 -3.10 13.26
C ALA A 205 -9.61 -1.73 13.08
N LEU A 206 -9.85 -1.05 11.96
CA LEU A 206 -9.35 0.30 11.70
C LEU A 206 -9.89 1.30 12.73
N ALA A 207 -11.19 1.23 13.04
CA ALA A 207 -11.82 2.05 14.07
C ALA A 207 -11.20 1.81 15.46
N ARG A 208 -10.88 0.56 15.81
CA ARG A 208 -10.16 0.25 17.06
C ARG A 208 -8.74 0.81 17.05
N GLU A 209 -8.02 0.68 15.94
CA GLU A 209 -6.65 1.22 15.83
C GLU A 209 -6.64 2.74 15.95
N CYS A 210 -7.65 3.43 15.40
CA CYS A 210 -7.83 4.87 15.60
C CYS A 210 -7.90 5.25 17.08
N ASN A 211 -8.69 4.51 17.88
CA ASN A 211 -8.79 4.77 19.32
C ASN A 211 -7.50 4.45 20.10
N LEU A 212 -6.70 3.49 19.62
CA LEU A 212 -5.48 3.06 20.29
C LEU A 212 -4.27 3.94 19.95
N GLN A 213 -4.18 4.44 18.72
CA GLN A 213 -2.99 5.12 18.22
C GLN A 213 -3.16 6.64 18.13
N ILE A 214 -4.38 7.18 18.12
CA ILE A 214 -4.61 8.62 17.92
C ILE A 214 -5.14 9.21 19.21
N ASP A 215 -4.29 9.99 19.87
CA ASP A 215 -4.61 10.60 21.15
C ASP A 215 -5.68 11.71 21.04
N ALA A 216 -6.04 12.31 22.18
CA ALA A 216 -7.03 13.38 22.25
C ALA A 216 -6.61 14.66 21.51
N GLN A 217 -5.32 14.83 21.23
CA GLN A 217 -4.76 15.96 20.47
C GLN A 217 -4.49 15.60 19.00
N GLY A 218 -4.91 14.41 18.54
CA GLY A 218 -4.68 14.00 17.15
C GLY A 218 -3.22 13.66 16.84
N GLY A 219 -2.41 13.32 17.84
CA GLY A 219 -1.03 12.88 17.68
C GLY A 219 -0.88 11.35 17.63
N LEU A 220 0.24 10.89 17.06
CA LEU A 220 0.70 9.49 17.13
C LEU A 220 1.76 9.33 18.24
N PRO A 221 1.92 8.12 18.83
CA PRO A 221 2.98 7.83 19.80
C PRO A 221 4.40 8.12 19.28
N THR A 222 4.63 7.94 17.98
CA THR A 222 5.93 8.18 17.35
C THR A 222 6.28 9.65 17.25
N ARG A 223 5.29 10.55 17.38
CA ARG A 223 5.44 12.01 17.24
C ARG A 223 6.10 12.43 15.92
N ASN A 224 6.05 11.57 14.89
CA ASN A 224 6.55 11.86 13.56
C ASN A 224 5.45 12.51 12.70
N PRO A 225 5.58 13.77 12.28
CA PRO A 225 4.57 14.44 11.45
C PRO A 225 4.37 13.80 10.08
N GLU A 226 5.41 13.22 9.48
CA GLU A 226 5.31 12.53 8.18
C GLU A 226 4.48 11.25 8.32
N GLU A 227 4.71 10.49 9.40
CA GLU A 227 3.90 9.30 9.71
C GLU A 227 2.43 9.69 9.98
N LEU A 228 2.22 10.79 10.72
CA LEU A 228 0.88 11.31 11.00
C LEU A 228 0.14 11.71 9.71
N LEU A 229 0.84 12.35 8.76
CA LEU A 229 0.29 12.72 7.46
C LEU A 229 -0.10 11.48 6.64
N GLU A 230 0.73 10.44 6.65
CA GLU A 230 0.43 9.18 5.95
C GLU A 230 -0.79 8.49 6.57
N VAL A 231 -0.87 8.41 7.91
CA VAL A 231 -2.06 7.88 8.59
C VAL A 231 -3.31 8.70 8.26
N PHE A 232 -3.22 10.04 8.30
CA PHE A 232 -4.33 10.90 7.92
C PHE A 232 -4.80 10.64 6.48
N THR A 233 -3.86 10.52 5.55
CA THR A 233 -4.12 10.23 4.14
C THR A 233 -4.85 8.88 3.99
N LEU A 234 -4.36 7.82 4.62
CA LEU A 234 -4.99 6.50 4.60
C LEU A 234 -6.41 6.53 5.19
N LEU A 235 -6.61 7.24 6.31
CA LEU A 235 -7.93 7.37 6.92
C LEU A 235 -8.90 8.12 6.01
N THR A 236 -8.49 9.21 5.37
CA THR A 236 -9.36 9.93 4.42
C THR A 236 -9.71 9.08 3.20
N TRP A 237 -8.75 8.30 2.67
CA TRP A 237 -9.00 7.36 1.58
C TRP A 237 -9.95 6.23 1.97
N ALA A 238 -9.83 5.68 3.18
CA ALA A 238 -10.74 4.67 3.69
C ALA A 238 -12.16 5.22 3.90
N ALA A 239 -12.28 6.41 4.49
CA ALA A 239 -13.58 7.06 4.73
C ALA A 239 -14.30 7.33 3.41
N ALA A 240 -13.58 7.80 2.40
CA ALA A 240 -14.16 8.10 1.11
C ALA A 240 -14.50 6.83 0.30
N ALA A 241 -13.69 5.77 0.37
CA ALA A 241 -14.04 4.47 -0.22
C ALA A 241 -15.31 3.86 0.43
N LEU A 242 -15.49 4.03 1.74
CA LEU A 242 -16.72 3.64 2.42
C LEU A 242 -17.92 4.43 1.90
N HIS A 243 -17.76 5.76 1.75
CA HIS A 243 -18.81 6.62 1.22
C HIS A 243 -19.23 6.22 -0.20
N ASP A 244 -18.27 5.99 -1.11
CA ASP A 244 -18.55 5.56 -2.48
C ASP A 244 -19.29 4.21 -2.53
N ALA A 245 -19.00 3.32 -1.57
CA ALA A 245 -19.68 2.04 -1.41
C ALA A 245 -21.05 2.16 -0.72
N GLY A 246 -21.56 3.38 -0.48
CA GLY A 246 -22.83 3.63 0.22
C GLY A 246 -22.80 3.27 1.71
N ARG A 247 -21.61 3.16 2.31
CA ARG A 247 -21.41 2.79 3.72
C ARG A 247 -21.05 4.01 4.56
N GLY A 248 -21.47 3.99 5.83
CA GLY A 248 -21.07 5.01 6.81
C GLY A 248 -19.64 4.80 7.31
N THR A 249 -18.93 5.89 7.59
CA THR A 249 -17.64 5.85 8.31
C THR A 249 -17.88 5.67 9.81
N PRO A 250 -17.20 4.72 10.49
CA PRO A 250 -17.37 4.53 11.93
C PRO A 250 -17.02 5.80 12.74
N PRO A 251 -17.72 6.08 13.86
CA PRO A 251 -17.49 7.31 14.63
C PRO A 251 -16.04 7.52 15.08
N ALA A 252 -15.36 6.45 15.52
CA ALA A 252 -13.96 6.53 15.93
C ALA A 252 -13.00 6.92 14.80
N HIS A 253 -13.32 6.50 13.57
CA HIS A 253 -12.55 6.84 12.37
C HIS A 253 -12.80 8.29 11.96
N THR A 254 -14.06 8.73 11.92
CA THR A 254 -14.40 10.14 11.66
C THR A 254 -13.75 11.08 12.68
N ALA A 255 -13.88 10.77 13.98
CA ALA A 255 -13.29 11.57 15.04
C ALA A 255 -11.75 11.62 14.98
N ALA A 256 -11.10 10.54 14.52
CA ALA A 256 -9.66 10.54 14.29
C ALA A 256 -9.24 11.52 13.19
N ILE A 257 -9.94 11.55 12.05
CA ILE A 257 -9.69 12.51 10.97
C ILE A 257 -9.84 13.95 11.48
N GLU A 258 -10.92 14.22 12.22
CA GLU A 258 -11.21 15.55 12.78
C GLU A 258 -10.15 16.02 13.79
N ARG A 259 -9.56 15.11 14.58
CA ARG A 259 -8.48 15.45 15.53
C ARG A 259 -7.13 15.65 14.85
N ILE A 260 -6.78 14.84 13.85
CA ILE A 260 -5.46 14.92 13.19
C ILE A 260 -5.34 16.19 12.32
N ALA A 261 -6.42 16.56 11.62
CA ALA A 261 -6.42 17.70 10.69
C ALA A 261 -5.89 19.02 11.28
N PRO A 262 -6.36 19.51 12.45
CA PRO A 262 -5.81 20.72 13.06
C PRO A 262 -4.34 20.58 13.48
N THR A 263 -3.93 19.39 13.94
CA THR A 263 -2.56 19.10 14.36
C THR A 263 -1.59 19.18 13.18
N LEU A 264 -1.91 18.55 12.05
CA LEU A 264 -1.10 18.69 10.83
C LEU A 264 -1.07 20.13 10.32
N ARG A 265 -2.18 20.87 10.43
CA ARG A 265 -2.20 22.30 10.05
C ARG A 265 -1.25 23.14 10.90
N ALA A 266 -1.15 22.87 12.20
CA ALA A 266 -0.25 23.55 13.11
C ALA A 266 1.23 23.18 12.87
N LEU A 267 1.51 21.98 12.39
CA LEU A 267 2.87 21.49 12.08
C LEU A 267 3.36 21.91 10.68
N ARG A 268 2.51 22.56 9.88
CA ARG A 268 2.82 22.97 8.50
C ARG A 268 3.49 24.35 8.47
N HIS A 269 4.61 24.44 7.77
CA HIS A 269 5.30 25.69 7.47
C HIS A 269 4.61 26.47 6.33
N ALA A 270 5.01 27.73 6.13
CA ALA A 270 4.44 28.60 5.10
C ALA A 270 4.66 28.08 3.66
N ASP A 271 5.72 27.29 3.45
CA ASP A 271 6.05 26.62 2.19
C ASP A 271 5.23 25.32 1.93
N GLY A 272 4.36 24.95 2.87
CA GLY A 272 3.56 23.73 2.80
C GLY A 272 4.27 22.47 3.31
N GLY A 273 5.55 22.55 3.67
CA GLY A 273 6.30 21.47 4.30
C GLY A 273 5.87 21.22 5.74
N LEU A 274 6.10 20.01 6.26
CA LEU A 274 5.92 19.70 7.67
C LEU A 274 7.21 19.94 8.46
N ALA A 275 7.06 20.35 9.71
CA ALA A 275 8.17 20.48 10.63
C ALA A 275 8.91 19.14 10.81
N ARG A 276 10.24 19.19 10.69
CA ARG A 276 11.10 18.02 10.85
C ARG A 276 11.55 17.90 12.30
N PHE A 277 10.83 17.11 13.08
CA PHE A 277 11.25 16.75 14.43
C PHE A 277 12.04 15.45 14.37
N HIS A 278 13.12 15.36 15.14
CA HIS A 278 13.79 14.09 15.40
C HIS A 278 12.96 13.33 16.43
N GLY A 279 12.06 12.46 15.95
CA GLY A 279 11.50 11.37 16.75
C GLY A 279 12.51 10.26 16.95
#